data_AF-A0A7W7IYJ9-F1
#
_entry.id   AF-A0A7W7IYJ9-F1
#
_cell.length_a   1.000
_cell.length_b   1.000
_cell.length_c   1.000
_cell.angle_alpha   90.00
_cell.angle_beta   90.00
_cell.angle_gamma   90.00
#
_symmetry.space_group_name_H-M   'P 1'
#
loop_
_entity.id
_entity.type
_entity.pdbx_description
1 polymer ?
#
loop_
_entity_poly.entity_id
_entity_poly.type
_entity_poly.pdbx_seq_one_letter_code
_entity_poly.pdbx_strand_id
1 'polypeptide(L)'
;MFNKIVLVLLLTVIGIVFYFSWLSDPSLSSETYLPRWLLNWSNHYYNLRTAVPFFAVGFLLEIYTEHRGASDVNYNKNLNFIQNIIIAAIIVCVAEGGQFVIQRRSPDLMDVFYGVIGSFTGAISYNLLKKIRNAKQT
;
A
#
# COMPACT_ATOMS: atom_id res chain seq x y z
N MET A 1 -9.11 -3.13 20.73
CA MET A 1 -7.65 -3.30 20.60
C MET A 1 -7.23 -3.65 19.18
N PHE A 2 -7.93 -4.57 18.49
CA PHE A 2 -7.66 -4.96 17.10
C PHE A 2 -7.48 -3.77 16.12
N ASN A 3 -8.41 -2.81 16.09
CA ASN A 3 -8.29 -1.63 15.20
C ASN A 3 -7.02 -0.81 15.45
N LYS A 4 -6.55 -0.73 16.70
CA LYS A 4 -5.29 -0.04 17.03
C LYS A 4 -4.08 -0.79 16.47
N ILE A 5 -4.10 -2.12 16.55
CA ILE A 5 -3.04 -2.98 15.99
C ILE A 5 -2.99 -2.84 14.47
N VAL A 6 -4.15 -2.93 13.80
CA VAL A 6 -4.24 -2.74 12.34
C VAL A 6 -3.76 -1.35 11.92
N LEU A 7 -4.13 -0.31 12.68
CA LEU A 7 -3.68 1.06 12.44
C LEU A 7 -2.16 1.20 12.58
N VAL A 8 -1.58 0.66 13.66
CA VAL A 8 -0.12 0.68 13.88
C VAL A 8 0.59 -0.06 12.75
N LEU A 9 0.06 -1.22 12.32
CA LEU A 9 0.62 -1.98 11.20
C LEU A 9 0.53 -1.18 9.88
N LEU A 10 -0.61 -0.55 9.61
CA LEU A 10 -0.80 0.31 8.43
C LEU A 10 0.20 1.48 8.42
N LEU A 11 0.34 2.20 9.54
CA LEU A 11 1.31 3.28 9.69
C LEU A 11 2.76 2.80 9.52
N THR A 12 3.06 1.61 10.02
CA THR A 12 4.39 0.98 9.85
C THR A 12 4.68 0.73 8.38
N VAL A 13 3.72 0.13 7.64
CA VAL A 13 3.88 -0.12 6.20
C VAL A 13 4.04 1.20 5.43
N ILE A 14 3.24 2.21 5.73
CA ILE A 14 3.35 3.54 5.10
C ILE A 14 4.72 4.18 5.39
N GLY A 15 5.18 4.09 6.63
CA GLY A 15 6.51 4.59 7.02
C GLY A 15 7.64 3.90 6.27
N ILE A 16 7.54 2.58 6.10
CA ILE A 16 8.47 1.79 5.29
C ILE A 16 8.46 2.25 3.82
N VAL A 17 7.27 2.48 3.24
CA VAL A 17 7.12 2.99 1.87
C VAL A 17 7.82 4.34 1.71
N PHE A 18 7.58 5.29 2.61
CA PHE A 18 8.22 6.60 2.53
C PHE A 18 9.73 6.51 2.73
N TYR A 19 10.19 5.70 3.68
CA TYR A 19 11.62 5.48 3.91
C TYR A 19 12.32 4.99 2.64
N PHE A 20 11.82 3.92 2.01
CA PHE A 20 12.42 3.38 0.79
C PHE A 20 12.21 4.27 -0.45
N SER A 21 11.08 4.99 -0.53
CA SER A 21 10.83 5.94 -1.63
C SER A 21 11.79 7.13 -1.58
N TRP A 22 12.22 7.54 -0.39
CA TRP A 22 13.07 8.71 -0.20
C TRP A 22 14.56 8.40 -0.10
N LEU A 23 14.95 7.13 -0.30
CA LEU A 23 16.37 6.80 -0.47
C LEU A 23 16.90 7.43 -1.76
N SER A 24 18.13 7.96 -1.68
CA SER A 24 18.78 8.63 -2.80
C SER A 24 19.28 7.65 -3.86
N ASP A 25 19.59 6.41 -3.48
CA ASP A 25 20.00 5.35 -4.40
C ASP A 25 18.78 4.46 -4.74
N PRO A 26 18.22 4.58 -5.96
CA PRO A 26 17.05 3.82 -6.34
C PRO A 26 17.35 2.33 -6.55
N SER A 27 18.61 1.94 -6.75
CA SER A 27 18.99 0.53 -6.94
C SER A 27 19.01 -0.26 -5.62
N LEU A 28 18.87 0.45 -4.49
CA LEU A 28 19.00 -0.08 -3.13
C LEU A 28 20.34 -0.84 -2.92
N SER A 29 21.32 -0.66 -3.82
CA SER A 29 22.58 -1.40 -3.83
C SER A 29 23.48 -1.04 -2.65
N SER A 30 23.28 0.17 -2.12
CA SER A 30 23.88 0.68 -0.89
C SER A 30 23.33 0.01 0.38
N GLU A 31 22.18 -0.67 0.31
CA GLU A 31 21.54 -1.29 1.47
C GLU A 31 21.98 -2.74 1.67
N THR A 32 22.93 -2.95 2.58
CA THR A 32 23.56 -4.27 2.84
C THR A 32 22.68 -5.25 3.63
N TYR A 33 21.60 -4.77 4.25
CA TYR A 33 20.68 -5.60 5.04
C TYR A 33 19.60 -6.29 4.20
N LEU A 34 19.42 -5.90 2.94
CA LEU A 34 18.41 -6.50 2.06
C LEU A 34 18.92 -7.83 1.46
N PRO A 35 18.09 -8.88 1.42
CA PRO A 35 18.49 -10.13 0.80
C PRO A 35 18.67 -9.96 -0.71
N ARG A 36 19.72 -10.55 -1.27
CA ARG A 36 20.11 -10.39 -2.70
C ARG A 36 19.00 -10.71 -3.69
N TRP A 37 18.15 -11.69 -3.37
CA TRP A 37 17.02 -12.06 -4.24
C TRP A 37 16.01 -10.90 -4.38
N LEU A 38 15.73 -10.19 -3.28
CA LEU A 38 14.77 -9.09 -3.25
C LEU A 38 15.34 -7.86 -3.95
N LEU A 39 16.63 -7.59 -3.75
CA LEU A 39 17.37 -6.56 -4.48
C LEU A 39 17.32 -6.78 -5.99
N ASN A 40 17.70 -7.98 -6.44
CA ASN A 40 17.69 -8.33 -7.86
C ASN A 40 16.28 -8.24 -8.46
N TRP A 41 15.26 -8.70 -7.73
CA TRP A 41 13.87 -8.61 -8.18
C TRP A 41 13.39 -7.16 -8.27
N SER A 42 13.65 -6.35 -7.24
CA SER A 42 13.31 -4.92 -7.21
C SER A 42 13.97 -4.16 -8.37
N ASN A 43 15.24 -4.45 -8.64
CA ASN A 43 15.99 -3.79 -9.71
C ASN A 43 15.58 -4.27 -11.10
N HIS A 44 15.14 -5.52 -11.23
CA HIS A 44 14.61 -6.04 -12.49
C HIS A 44 13.19 -5.53 -12.78
N TYR A 45 12.36 -5.38 -11.75
CA TYR A 45 10.97 -4.93 -11.84
C TYR A 45 10.77 -3.56 -11.18
N TYR A 46 11.47 -2.56 -11.72
CA TYR A 46 11.62 -1.23 -11.11
C TYR A 46 10.29 -0.55 -10.74
N ASN A 47 9.29 -0.58 -11.62
CA ASN A 47 7.98 0.06 -11.34
C ASN A 47 7.05 -0.84 -10.51
N LEU A 48 7.24 -2.16 -10.62
CA LEU A 48 6.40 -3.17 -10.00
C LEU A 48 6.68 -3.31 -8.49
N ARG A 49 7.88 -2.95 -8.04
CA ARG A 49 8.24 -2.92 -6.62
C ARG A 49 7.37 -1.95 -5.82
N THR A 50 6.82 -0.92 -6.46
CA THR A 50 5.90 0.05 -5.85
C THR A 50 4.53 -0.58 -5.61
N ALA A 51 4.07 -1.48 -6.47
CA ALA A 51 2.78 -2.16 -6.32
C ALA A 51 2.71 -3.06 -5.07
N VAL A 52 3.82 -3.71 -4.70
CA VAL A 52 3.87 -4.69 -3.59
C VAL A 52 3.52 -4.09 -2.22
N PRO A 53 4.17 -3.00 -1.75
CA PRO A 53 3.81 -2.42 -0.48
C PRO A 53 2.44 -1.75 -0.53
N PHE A 54 2.04 -1.17 -1.67
CA PHE A 54 0.72 -0.58 -1.82
C PHE A 54 -0.41 -1.63 -1.85
N PHE A 55 -0.15 -2.86 -2.30
CA PHE A 55 -1.04 -3.99 -2.09
C PHE A 55 -1.33 -4.22 -0.60
N ALA A 56 -0.29 -4.21 0.24
CA ALA A 56 -0.48 -4.32 1.68
C ALA A 56 -1.26 -3.12 2.27
N VAL A 57 -1.00 -1.90 1.80
CA VAL A 57 -1.75 -0.69 2.22
C VAL A 57 -3.23 -0.83 1.88
N GLY A 58 -3.57 -1.17 0.64
CA GLY A 58 -4.97 -1.33 0.21
C GLY A 58 -5.70 -2.44 0.97
N PHE A 59 -5.01 -3.56 1.22
CA PHE A 59 -5.55 -4.67 2.01
C PHE A 59 -5.82 -4.28 3.47
N LEU A 60 -4.86 -3.60 4.12
CA LEU A 60 -4.98 -3.17 5.51
C LEU A 60 -6.00 -2.05 5.71
N LEU A 61 -6.11 -1.12 4.76
CA LEU A 61 -7.15 -0.08 4.77
C LEU A 61 -8.55 -0.69 4.76
N GLU A 62 -8.78 -1.72 3.94
CA GLU A 62 -10.08 -2.37 3.86
C GLU A 62 -10.42 -3.13 5.16
N ILE A 63 -9.45 -3.80 5.78
CA ILE A 63 -9.61 -4.40 7.13
C ILE A 63 -10.00 -3.34 8.16
N TYR A 64 -9.25 -2.23 8.18
CA TYR A 64 -9.45 -1.17 9.15
C TYR A 64 -10.83 -0.54 9.02
N THR A 65 -11.24 -0.21 7.80
CA THR A 65 -12.51 0.46 7.52
C THR A 65 -13.71 -0.47 7.76
N GLU A 66 -13.60 -1.77 7.46
CA GLU A 66 -14.65 -2.73 7.83
C GLU A 66 -14.84 -2.83 9.35
N HIS A 67 -13.74 -3.01 10.09
CA HIS A 67 -13.84 -3.27 11.52
C HIS A 67 -14.23 -2.01 12.30
N ARG A 68 -14.00 -0.81 11.73
CA ARG A 68 -14.54 0.45 12.24
C ARG A 68 -16.01 0.64 11.86
N GLY A 69 -16.37 0.28 10.63
CA GLY A 69 -17.71 0.42 10.08
C GLY A 69 -18.75 -0.54 10.68
N ALA A 70 -18.33 -1.68 11.24
CA ALA A 70 -19.22 -2.61 11.95
C ALA A 70 -19.89 -1.98 13.19
N SER A 71 -19.41 -0.84 13.67
CA SER A 71 -19.99 -0.09 14.79
C SER A 71 -20.79 1.14 14.36
N ASP A 72 -20.83 1.46 13.06
CA ASP A 72 -21.41 2.68 12.53
C ASP A 72 -22.72 2.41 11.77
N VAL A 73 -23.77 3.15 12.11
CA VAL A 73 -25.13 2.96 11.57
C VAL A 73 -25.21 3.37 10.09
N ASN A 74 -24.23 4.15 9.60
CA ASN A 74 -24.20 4.69 8.24
C ASN A 74 -23.17 3.99 7.32
N TYR A 75 -22.97 2.68 7.51
CA TYR A 75 -21.98 1.90 6.77
C TYR A 75 -22.37 1.71 5.29
N ASN A 76 -21.82 2.55 4.42
CA ASN A 76 -21.91 2.36 2.97
C ASN A 76 -20.61 1.78 2.41
N LYS A 77 -20.64 0.47 2.11
CA LYS A 77 -19.48 -0.30 1.64
C LYS A 77 -18.82 0.29 0.39
N ASN A 78 -19.60 0.74 -0.58
CA ASN A 78 -19.05 1.23 -1.86
C ASN A 78 -18.33 2.58 -1.68
N LEU A 79 -18.87 3.46 -0.84
CA LEU A 79 -18.24 4.76 -0.55
C LEU A 79 -16.92 4.58 0.20
N ASN A 80 -16.90 3.67 1.18
CA ASN A 80 -15.70 3.35 1.95
C ASN A 80 -14.60 2.76 1.08
N PHE A 81 -14.95 1.89 0.12
CA PHE A 81 -13.98 1.34 -0.83
C PHE A 81 -13.36 2.45 -1.70
N ILE A 82 -14.17 3.35 -2.27
CA ILE A 82 -13.67 4.48 -3.06
C ILE A 82 -12.78 5.39 -2.20
N GLN A 83 -13.19 5.68 -0.97
CA GLN A 83 -12.41 6.49 -0.04
C GLN A 83 -11.06 5.86 0.27
N ASN A 84 -11.01 4.53 0.50
CA ASN A 84 -9.76 3.81 0.73
C ASN A 84 -8.82 3.90 -0.48
N ILE A 85 -9.33 3.81 -1.70
CA ILE A 85 -8.54 3.98 -2.93
C ILE A 85 -8.02 5.42 -3.06
N ILE A 86 -8.83 6.44 -2.74
CA ILE A 86 -8.40 7.84 -2.76
C ILE A 86 -7.29 8.07 -1.72
N ILE A 87 -7.44 7.54 -0.50
CA ILE A 87 -6.42 7.65 0.54
C ILE A 87 -5.11 7.00 0.08
N ALA A 88 -5.19 5.79 -0.49
CA ALA A 88 -4.02 5.12 -1.05
C ALA A 88 -3.36 5.95 -2.16
N ALA A 89 -4.14 6.49 -3.10
CA ALA A 89 -3.62 7.34 -4.17
C ALA A 89 -2.91 8.59 -3.63
N ILE A 90 -3.46 9.24 -2.59
CA ILE A 90 -2.80 10.38 -1.92
C ILE A 90 -1.46 9.94 -1.32
N ILE A 91 -1.40 8.79 -0.65
CA ILE A 91 -0.15 8.26 -0.06
C ILE A 91 0.90 8.02 -1.16
N VAL A 92 0.50 7.41 -2.29
CA VAL A 92 1.41 7.20 -3.43
C VAL A 92 1.91 8.53 -3.98
N CYS A 93 1.03 9.50 -4.19
CA CYS A 93 1.40 10.82 -4.69
C CYS A 93 2.34 11.55 -3.73
N VAL A 94 2.20 11.37 -2.42
CA VAL A 94 3.14 11.94 -1.43
C VAL A 94 4.48 11.19 -1.44
N ALA A 95 4.46 9.86 -1.60
CA ALA A 95 5.68 9.05 -1.69
C ALA A 95 6.53 9.45 -2.90
N GLU A 96 5.91 9.57 -4.07
CA GLU A 96 6.55 10.02 -5.32
C GLU A 96 6.83 11.52 -5.29
N GLY A 97 5.91 12.32 -4.75
CA GLY A 97 6.06 13.76 -4.61
C GLY A 97 7.27 14.16 -3.75
N GLY A 98 7.57 13.39 -2.70
CA GLY A 98 8.78 13.59 -1.91
C GLY A 98 10.08 13.39 -2.69
N GLN A 99 10.06 12.64 -3.80
CA GLN A 99 11.22 12.48 -4.66
C GLN A 99 11.61 13.78 -5.39
N PHE A 100 10.68 14.74 -5.57
CA PHE A 100 11.02 16.06 -6.12
C PHE A 100 12.04 16.82 -5.28
N VAL A 101 12.13 16.53 -3.98
CA VAL A 101 13.10 17.14 -3.06
C VAL A 101 14.49 16.49 -3.21
N ILE A 102 14.56 15.30 -3.82
CA ILE A 102 15.77 14.51 -3.97
C ILE A 102 16.39 14.80 -5.33
N GLN A 103 17.47 15.57 -5.32
CA GLN A 103 18.13 16.13 -6.50
C GLN A 103 18.65 15.10 -7.53
N ARG A 104 18.72 13.81 -7.16
CA ARG A 104 19.18 12.70 -8.02
C ARG A 104 18.06 11.78 -8.53
N ARG A 105 16.79 12.09 -8.25
CA ARG A 105 15.66 11.23 -8.64
C ARG A 105 14.60 12.04 -9.39
N SER A 106 14.13 11.48 -10.50
CA SER A 106 12.97 12.00 -11.22
C SER A 106 11.73 11.21 -10.79
N PRO A 107 10.63 11.87 -10.40
CA PRO A 107 9.38 11.19 -10.09
C PRO A 107 8.87 10.46 -11.32
N ASP A 108 8.41 9.23 -11.14
CA ASP A 108 7.85 8.42 -12.22
C ASP A 108 6.34 8.27 -12.07
N LEU A 109 5.61 8.69 -13.10
CA LEU A 109 4.16 8.54 -13.15
C LEU A 109 3.76 7.05 -13.19
N MET A 110 4.64 6.18 -13.68
CA MET A 110 4.43 4.73 -13.63
C MET A 110 4.42 4.22 -12.20
N ASP A 111 5.29 4.71 -11.32
CA ASP A 111 5.28 4.31 -9.91
C ASP A 111 3.95 4.68 -9.24
N VAL A 112 3.39 5.85 -9.60
CA VAL A 112 2.03 6.23 -9.15
C VAL A 112 0.97 5.23 -9.62
N PHE A 113 1.02 4.89 -10.90
CA PHE A 113 0.07 3.96 -11.51
C PHE A 113 0.13 2.56 -10.87
N TYR A 114 1.33 2.01 -10.68
CA TYR A 114 1.53 0.72 -10.02
C TYR A 114 1.13 0.77 -8.54
N GLY A 115 1.37 1.89 -7.84
CA GLY A 115 0.91 2.09 -6.46
C GLY A 115 -0.61 2.06 -6.34
N VAL A 116 -1.33 2.70 -7.26
CA VAL A 116 -2.80 2.68 -7.30
C VAL A 116 -3.33 1.28 -7.64
N ILE A 117 -2.75 0.61 -8.65
CA ILE A 117 -3.13 -0.77 -9.02
C ILE A 117 -2.86 -1.74 -7.87
N GLY A 118 -1.71 -1.62 -7.21
CA GLY A 118 -1.35 -2.42 -6.05
C GLY A 118 -2.41 -2.28 -4.95
N SER A 119 -2.76 -1.04 -4.60
CA SER A 119 -3.78 -0.77 -3.59
C SER A 119 -5.16 -1.31 -3.98
N PHE A 120 -5.55 -1.15 -5.24
CA PHE A 120 -6.80 -1.67 -5.77
C PHE A 120 -6.88 -3.19 -5.70
N THR A 121 -5.82 -3.88 -6.14
CA THR A 121 -5.73 -5.35 -6.10
C THR A 121 -5.71 -5.87 -4.65
N GLY A 122 -5.05 -5.16 -3.72
CA GLY A 122 -5.09 -5.47 -2.29
C GLY A 122 -6.50 -5.38 -1.70
N ALA A 123 -7.21 -4.29 -1.98
CA ALA A 123 -8.58 -4.07 -1.51
C ALA A 123 -9.58 -5.10 -2.08
N ILE A 124 -9.44 -5.48 -3.36
CA ILE A 124 -10.23 -6.56 -3.97
C ILE A 124 -9.93 -7.90 -3.30
N SER A 125 -8.64 -8.22 -3.09
CA SER A 125 -8.21 -9.49 -2.51
C SER A 125 -8.82 -9.69 -1.12
N TYR A 126 -8.84 -8.65 -0.29
CA TYR A 126 -9.53 -8.70 1.00
C TYR A 126 -11.04 -8.97 0.86
N ASN A 127 -11.70 -8.24 -0.04
CA ASN A 127 -13.13 -8.42 -0.29
C ASN A 127 -13.49 -9.83 -0.79
N LEU A 128 -12.62 -10.43 -1.61
CA LEU A 128 -12.76 -11.82 -2.07
C LEU A 128 -12.58 -12.80 -0.91
N LEU A 129 -11.53 -12.66 -0.10
CA LEU A 129 -11.30 -13.50 1.08
C LEU A 129 -12.48 -13.43 2.05
N LYS A 130 -13.02 -12.23 2.29
CA LYS A 130 -14.23 -12.03 3.09
C LYS A 130 -15.42 -12.78 2.50
N LYS A 131 -15.66 -12.68 1.19
CA LYS A 131 -16.76 -13.37 0.51
C LYS A 131 -16.65 -14.89 0.67
N ILE A 132 -15.44 -15.43 0.49
CA ILE A 132 -15.17 -16.87 0.67
C ILE A 132 -15.39 -17.30 2.13
N ARG A 133 -14.91 -16.52 3.10
CA ARG A 133 -15.11 -16.79 4.52
C ARG A 133 -16.58 -16.86 4.88
N ASN A 134 -17.38 -15.91 4.40
CA ASN A 134 -18.81 -15.85 4.70
C ASN A 134 -19.58 -16.99 4.01
N ALA A 135 -19.21 -17.39 2.79
CA ALA A 135 -19.82 -18.51 2.08
C ALA A 135 -19.57 -19.87 2.74
N LYS A 136 -18.51 -20.00 3.56
CA LYS A 136 -18.21 -21.23 4.31
C LYS A 136 -18.98 -21.33 5.63
N GLN A 137 -19.63 -20.25 6.07
CA GLN A 137 -20.40 -20.20 7.33
C GLN A 137 -21.90 -20.40 7.13
N THR A 138 -22.38 -20.42 5.88
CA THR A 138 -23.74 -20.82 5.48
C THR A 138 -23.76 -22.27 5.06
#